data_AF-A0A834CEV2-F1
#
_entry.id   AF-A0A834CEV2-F1
#
_cell.length_a   1.000
_cell.length_b   1.000
_cell.length_c   1.000
_cell.angle_alpha   90.00
_cell.angle_beta   90.00
_cell.angle_gamma   90.00
#
_symmetry.space_group_name_H-M   'P 1'
#
loop_
_entity.id
_entity.type
_entity.pdbx_description
1 polymer ?
#
loop_
_entity_poly.entity_id
_entity_poly.type
_entity_poly.pdbx_seq_one_letter_code
_entity_poly.pdbx_strand_id
1 'polypeptide(L)'
;MVSLTSEDAHFRTRDVPDAVRPTDLNQRATELADWLLLVTQMLKSNIVTVGDTNEIRTVIGRLQVTKVDLEQRHSQLEDIFTLAQNIKNKTSDVDIRTSITEKLERVRSQWDSTQHAVEARLLQLDDMTVHSNQWEEQRKEVTALVGHTDGHFQNLLQRSRDPLTKQFEDSKEFLQTLGRGQAKVAAFNELLQPAFTRILV
;
A
#
# COMPACT_ATOMS: atom_id res chain seq x y z
N MET A 1 -52.20 57.61 42.25
CA MET A 1 -51.53 56.48 42.94
C MET A 1 -51.49 55.30 42.00
N VAL A 2 -50.34 54.65 41.97
CA VAL A 2 -49.88 53.63 41.03
C VAL A 2 -50.32 52.23 41.49
N SER A 3 -50.75 51.36 40.56
CA SER A 3 -50.52 49.90 40.55
C SER A 3 -51.18 49.33 39.28
N LEU A 4 -50.44 49.28 38.16
CA LEU A 4 -49.54 48.20 37.73
C LEU A 4 -50.29 46.91 37.38
N THR A 5 -50.70 46.87 36.12
CA THR A 5 -50.94 45.69 35.30
C THR A 5 -49.71 44.79 35.34
N SER A 6 -49.82 43.59 35.92
CA SER A 6 -48.78 42.57 35.81
C SER A 6 -49.07 41.75 34.56
N GLU A 7 -48.28 42.06 33.53
CA GLU A 7 -48.24 41.44 32.22
C GLU A 7 -47.79 39.98 32.35
N ASP A 8 -48.65 39.05 31.94
CA ASP A 8 -48.35 37.63 31.75
C ASP A 8 -47.29 37.47 30.64
N ALA A 9 -46.01 37.55 31.02
CA ALA A 9 -44.91 37.20 30.15
C ALA A 9 -44.86 35.67 29.96
N HIS A 10 -45.63 35.21 28.97
CA HIS A 10 -45.43 33.91 28.35
C HIS A 10 -44.02 33.88 27.74
N PHE A 11 -43.04 33.40 28.50
CA PHE A 11 -41.73 33.03 27.96
C PHE A 11 -41.87 31.77 27.11
N ARG A 12 -42.43 31.93 25.91
CA ARG A 12 -42.24 30.98 24.82
C ARG A 12 -41.07 31.46 23.97
N THR A 13 -40.14 30.52 23.81
CA THR A 13 -39.11 30.40 22.76
C THR A 13 -37.97 31.42 22.76
N ARG A 14 -36.82 30.96 23.23
CA ARG A 14 -35.64 30.96 22.37
C ARG A 14 -35.04 29.56 22.37
N ASP A 15 -35.60 28.68 21.55
CA ASP A 15 -34.84 27.55 21.02
C ASP A 15 -33.59 28.17 20.39
N VAL A 16 -32.42 27.87 20.95
CA VAL A 16 -31.13 28.20 20.35
C VAL A 16 -30.88 27.09 19.33
N PRO A 17 -31.05 27.30 18.01
CA PRO A 17 -30.98 26.21 17.04
C PRO A 17 -29.54 25.80 16.70
N ASP A 18 -28.54 26.15 17.52
CA ASP A 18 -27.12 26.09 17.10
C ASP A 18 -26.17 25.54 18.18
N ALA A 19 -26.72 24.79 19.13
CA ALA A 19 -25.91 23.95 20.00
C ALA A 19 -25.51 22.69 19.21
N VAL A 20 -24.39 22.77 18.47
CA VAL A 20 -23.71 21.59 17.90
C VAL A 20 -23.59 20.55 19.01
N ARG A 21 -24.23 19.39 18.81
CA ARG A 21 -24.36 18.41 19.89
C ARG A 21 -23.10 17.55 19.96
N PRO A 22 -22.64 17.16 21.16
CA PRO A 22 -21.62 16.11 21.31
C PRO A 22 -21.95 14.82 20.54
N THR A 23 -23.23 14.55 20.31
CA THR A 23 -23.72 13.44 19.49
C THR A 23 -23.30 13.55 18.03
N ASP A 24 -23.31 14.75 17.44
CA ASP A 24 -22.94 14.97 16.03
C ASP A 24 -21.44 14.75 15.83
N LEU A 25 -20.62 15.21 16.79
CA LEU A 25 -19.19 14.92 16.83
C LEU A 25 -18.93 13.42 16.92
N ASN A 26 -19.63 12.73 17.84
CA ASN A 26 -19.48 11.29 18.03
C ASN A 26 -19.79 10.52 16.76
N GLN A 27 -20.88 10.87 16.09
CA GLN A 27 -21.28 10.24 14.84
C GLN A 27 -20.21 10.42 13.75
N ARG A 28 -19.81 11.67 13.45
CA ARG A 28 -18.81 11.94 12.40
C ARG A 28 -17.46 11.28 12.69
N ALA A 29 -17.01 11.31 13.94
CA ALA A 29 -15.78 10.65 14.36
C ALA A 29 -15.84 9.14 14.18
N THR A 30 -16.97 8.50 14.52
CA THR A 30 -17.17 7.06 14.32
C THR A 30 -17.24 6.69 12.84
N GLU A 31 -17.98 7.44 12.03
CA GLU A 31 -18.07 7.20 10.58
C GLU A 31 -16.69 7.27 9.90
N LEU A 32 -15.86 8.24 10.28
CA LEU A 32 -14.48 8.32 9.77
C LEU A 32 -13.61 7.17 10.26
N ALA A 33 -13.69 6.81 11.55
CA ALA A 33 -12.93 5.71 12.13
C ALA A 33 -13.29 4.36 11.50
N ASP A 34 -14.58 4.10 11.24
CA ASP A 34 -15.05 2.88 10.59
C ASP A 34 -14.56 2.80 9.14
N TRP A 35 -14.58 3.92 8.41
CA TRP A 35 -14.04 3.95 7.05
C TRP A 35 -12.52 3.71 7.02
N LEU A 36 -11.75 4.32 7.93
CA LEU A 36 -10.31 4.06 8.07
C LEU A 36 -10.02 2.59 8.42
N LEU A 37 -10.88 1.96 9.24
CA LEU A 37 -10.77 0.53 9.54
C LEU A 37 -10.97 -0.32 8.29
N LEU A 38 -11.94 0.01 7.43
CA LEU A 38 -12.15 -0.69 6.15
C LEU A 38 -10.91 -0.58 5.24
N VAL A 39 -10.29 0.60 5.17
CA VAL A 39 -9.04 0.81 4.40
C VAL A 39 -7.92 -0.09 4.96
N THR A 40 -7.77 -0.14 6.28
CA THR A 40 -6.74 -0.96 6.94
C THR A 40 -6.98 -2.46 6.71
N GLN A 41 -8.24 -2.90 6.73
CA GLN A 41 -8.60 -4.29 6.41
C GLN A 41 -8.33 -4.62 4.94
N MET A 42 -8.64 -3.70 4.03
CA MET A 42 -8.34 -3.85 2.61
C MET A 42 -6.84 -4.00 2.37
N LEU A 43 -6.00 -3.20 3.03
CA LEU A 43 -4.53 -3.33 2.97
C LEU A 43 -4.04 -4.70 3.42
N LYS A 44 -4.60 -5.27 4.49
CA LYS A 44 -4.25 -6.62 4.96
C LYS A 44 -4.61 -7.72 3.97
N SER A 45 -5.67 -7.51 3.18
CA SER A 45 -6.10 -8.45 2.13
C SER A 45 -5.39 -8.25 0.78
N ASN A 46 -4.47 -7.29 0.69
CA ASN A 46 -3.81 -6.85 -0.54
C ASN A 46 -2.69 -7.80 -0.98
N ILE A 47 -2.94 -9.10 -1.03
CA ILE A 47 -1.93 -10.11 -1.38
C ILE A 47 -1.71 -10.10 -2.90
N VAL A 48 -0.46 -10.20 -3.33
CA VAL A 48 -0.07 -10.26 -4.75
C VAL A 48 1.04 -11.27 -4.96
N THR A 49 1.13 -11.82 -6.17
CA THR A 49 2.15 -12.78 -6.56
C THR A 49 3.39 -12.06 -7.11
N VAL A 50 4.57 -12.34 -6.53
CA VAL A 50 5.84 -11.86 -7.08
C VAL A 50 6.05 -12.48 -8.47
N GLY A 51 6.41 -11.66 -9.46
CA GLY A 51 6.55 -12.08 -10.86
C GLY A 51 5.30 -11.80 -11.70
N ASP A 52 4.11 -11.70 -11.11
CA ASP A 52 2.90 -11.26 -11.83
C ASP A 52 2.79 -9.73 -11.82
N THR A 53 3.49 -9.09 -12.76
CA THR A 53 3.50 -7.62 -12.87
C THR A 53 2.15 -7.02 -13.22
N ASN A 54 1.22 -7.81 -13.79
CA ASN A 54 -0.12 -7.33 -14.12
C ASN A 54 -1.02 -7.31 -12.88
N GLU A 55 -0.95 -8.35 -12.06
CA GLU A 55 -1.61 -8.39 -10.74
C GLU A 55 -1.10 -7.24 -9.86
N ILE A 56 0.22 -7.08 -9.73
CA ILE A 56 0.85 -6.01 -8.93
C ILE A 56 0.36 -4.63 -9.42
N ARG A 57 0.39 -4.36 -10.73
CA ARG A 57 -0.04 -3.07 -11.30
C ARG A 57 -1.53 -2.80 -11.09
N THR A 58 -2.36 -3.83 -11.19
CA THR A 58 -3.82 -3.72 -10.91
C THR A 58 -4.04 -3.28 -9.47
N VAL A 59 -3.29 -3.87 -8.55
CA VAL A 59 -3.37 -3.54 -7.13
C VAL A 59 -2.84 -2.14 -6.82
N ILE A 60 -1.74 -1.71 -7.46
CA ILE A 60 -1.25 -0.33 -7.39
C ILE A 60 -2.35 0.66 -7.81
N GLY A 61 -3.00 0.42 -8.95
CA GLY A 61 -4.06 1.30 -9.44
C GLY A 61 -5.22 1.45 -8.45
N ARG A 62 -5.66 0.34 -7.82
CA ARG A 62 -6.70 0.37 -6.78
C ARG A 62 -6.25 1.15 -5.54
N LEU A 63 -5.01 0.99 -5.12
CA LEU A 63 -4.46 1.71 -3.97
C LEU A 63 -4.27 3.21 -4.24
N GLN A 64 -3.94 3.60 -5.47
CA GLN A 64 -3.91 5.00 -5.87
C GLN A 64 -5.29 5.67 -5.74
N VAL A 65 -6.36 4.98 -6.13
CA VAL A 65 -7.74 5.46 -5.90
C VAL A 65 -8.01 5.61 -4.40
N THR A 66 -7.66 4.61 -3.60
CA THR A 66 -7.84 4.67 -2.13
C THR A 66 -7.04 5.81 -1.51
N LYS A 67 -5.83 6.09 -2.00
CA LYS A 67 -5.01 7.22 -1.55
C LYS A 67 -5.70 8.56 -1.84
N VAL A 68 -6.25 8.73 -3.04
CA VAL A 68 -6.99 9.94 -3.41
C VAL A 68 -8.25 10.08 -2.55
N ASP A 69 -8.99 8.99 -2.31
CA ASP A 69 -10.16 9.00 -1.42
C ASP A 69 -9.77 9.42 0.02
N LEU A 70 -8.62 8.95 0.50
CA LEU A 70 -8.06 9.36 1.78
C LEU A 70 -7.72 10.86 1.76
N GLU A 71 -7.01 11.36 0.77
CA GLU A 71 -6.68 12.80 0.67
C GLU A 71 -7.94 13.69 0.66
N GLN A 72 -8.99 13.29 -0.05
CA GLN A 72 -10.26 14.04 -0.08
C GLN A 72 -10.95 14.08 1.29
N ARG A 73 -10.90 12.98 2.04
CA ARG A 73 -11.50 12.87 3.38
C ARG A 73 -10.74 13.62 4.46
N HIS A 74 -9.56 14.17 4.16
CA HIS A 74 -8.82 15.01 5.11
C HIS A 74 -9.68 16.20 5.56
N SER A 75 -10.49 16.76 4.65
CA SER A 75 -11.44 17.82 4.99
C SER A 75 -12.42 17.41 6.11
N GLN A 76 -12.90 16.16 6.09
CA GLN A 76 -13.80 15.63 7.11
C GLN A 76 -13.11 15.49 8.47
N LEU A 77 -11.83 15.13 8.48
CA LEU A 77 -11.01 15.11 9.70
C LEU A 77 -10.92 16.51 10.31
N GLU A 78 -10.60 17.53 9.51
CA GLU A 78 -10.50 18.92 9.99
C GLU A 78 -11.85 19.47 10.50
N ASP A 79 -12.96 19.10 9.85
CA ASP A 79 -14.31 19.44 10.32
C ASP A 79 -14.60 18.84 11.70
N ILE A 80 -14.21 17.58 11.94
CA ILE A 80 -14.35 16.90 13.24
C ILE A 80 -13.56 17.65 14.32
N PHE A 81 -12.31 18.04 14.02
CA PHE A 81 -11.48 18.83 14.94
C PHE A 81 -12.09 20.19 15.25
N THR A 82 -12.62 20.88 14.24
CA THR A 82 -13.28 22.18 14.40
C THR A 82 -14.54 22.07 15.27
N LEU A 83 -15.40 21.07 14.99
CA LEU A 83 -16.60 20.81 15.78
C LEU A 83 -16.25 20.49 17.23
N ALA A 84 -15.23 19.66 17.45
CA ALA A 84 -14.76 19.31 18.78
C ALA A 84 -14.26 20.54 19.57
N GLN A 85 -13.52 21.45 18.93
CA GLN A 85 -13.06 22.67 19.59
C GLN A 85 -14.23 23.61 19.91
N ASN A 86 -15.22 23.72 19.02
CA ASN A 86 -16.43 24.51 19.28
C ASN A 86 -17.17 24.01 20.53
N ILE A 87 -17.35 22.68 20.65
CA ILE A 87 -17.98 22.06 21.81
C ILE A 87 -17.14 22.28 23.08
N LYS A 88 -15.82 22.07 23.01
CA LYS A 88 -14.90 22.28 24.15
C LYS A 88 -14.93 23.72 24.67
N ASN A 89 -15.09 24.70 23.80
CA ASN A 89 -15.15 26.12 24.17
C ASN A 89 -16.51 26.51 24.78
N LYS A 90 -17.58 25.78 24.48
CA LYS A 90 -18.93 26.06 24.97
C LYS A 90 -19.31 25.28 26.23
N THR A 91 -18.56 24.25 26.60
CA THR A 91 -18.82 23.45 27.81
C THR A 91 -17.80 23.74 28.92
N SER A 92 -18.29 23.90 30.15
CA SER A 92 -17.45 23.98 31.35
C SER A 92 -17.12 22.60 31.93
N ASP A 93 -17.82 21.56 31.48
CA ASP A 93 -17.67 20.18 31.95
C ASP A 93 -16.27 19.65 31.60
N VAL A 94 -15.52 19.23 32.62
CA VAL A 94 -14.15 18.72 32.45
C VAL A 94 -14.17 17.33 31.80
N ASP A 95 -15.11 16.47 32.18
CA ASP A 95 -15.17 15.08 31.71
C ASP A 95 -15.53 15.03 30.22
N ILE A 96 -16.46 15.90 29.79
CA ILE A 96 -16.78 16.06 28.36
C ILE A 96 -15.55 16.54 27.58
N ARG A 97 -14.80 17.53 28.08
CA ARG A 97 -13.59 18.05 27.41
C ARG A 97 -12.49 17.00 27.31
N THR A 98 -12.30 16.19 28.35
CA THR A 98 -11.34 15.08 28.36
C THR A 98 -11.74 14.01 27.34
N SER A 99 -13.00 13.55 27.37
CA SER A 99 -13.51 12.54 26.44
C SER A 99 -13.38 12.98 24.97
N ILE A 100 -13.66 14.25 24.67
CA ILE A 100 -13.46 14.81 23.32
C ILE A 100 -11.98 14.78 22.94
N THR A 101 -11.09 15.16 23.84
CA THR A 101 -9.65 15.21 23.56
C THR A 101 -9.09 13.82 23.25
N GLU A 102 -9.42 12.81 24.06
CA GLU A 102 -9.02 11.42 23.80
C GLU A 102 -9.59 10.89 22.48
N LYS A 103 -10.83 11.26 22.15
CA LYS A 103 -11.46 10.85 20.89
C LYS A 103 -10.74 11.45 19.68
N LEU A 104 -10.38 12.73 19.73
CA LEU A 104 -9.61 13.38 18.67
C LEU A 104 -8.23 12.74 18.49
N GLU A 105 -7.55 12.43 19.59
CA GLU A 105 -6.25 11.75 19.56
C GLU A 105 -6.35 10.37 18.89
N ARG A 106 -7.38 9.58 19.24
CA ARG A 106 -7.63 8.27 18.62
C ARG A 106 -7.89 8.38 17.12
N VAL A 107 -8.79 9.27 16.71
CA VAL A 107 -9.12 9.45 15.28
C VAL A 107 -7.89 9.93 14.50
N ARG A 108 -7.11 10.87 15.06
CA ARG A 108 -5.89 11.37 14.42
C ARG A 108 -4.82 10.29 14.29
N SER A 109 -4.58 9.53 15.35
CA SER A 109 -3.62 8.43 15.32
C SER A 109 -4.01 7.37 14.29
N GLN A 110 -5.31 7.03 14.21
CA GLN A 110 -5.81 6.09 13.21
C GLN A 110 -5.66 6.63 11.78
N TRP A 111 -5.92 7.92 11.57
CA TRP A 111 -5.71 8.58 10.29
C TRP A 111 -4.25 8.49 9.85
N ASP A 112 -3.33 8.98 10.68
CA ASP A 112 -1.91 9.06 10.37
C ASP A 112 -1.34 7.65 10.09
N SER A 113 -1.75 6.65 10.89
CA SER A 113 -1.38 5.25 10.70
C SER A 113 -1.90 4.68 9.38
N THR A 114 -3.16 4.96 9.02
CA THR A 114 -3.76 4.48 7.77
C THR A 114 -3.09 5.12 6.57
N GLN A 115 -2.84 6.43 6.60
CA GLN A 115 -2.13 7.15 5.54
C GLN A 115 -0.73 6.58 5.32
N HIS A 116 0.03 6.42 6.40
CA HIS A 116 1.36 5.82 6.33
C HIS A 116 1.33 4.39 5.77
N ALA A 117 0.37 3.56 6.20
CA ALA A 117 0.24 2.19 5.72
C ALA A 117 -0.08 2.11 4.22
N VAL A 118 -0.93 3.00 3.70
CA VAL A 118 -1.21 3.08 2.25
C VAL A 118 0.06 3.46 1.46
N GLU A 119 0.80 4.47 1.92
CA GLU A 119 2.04 4.91 1.28
C GLU A 119 3.12 3.83 1.31
N ALA A 120 3.33 3.21 2.47
CA ALA A 120 4.29 2.12 2.64
C ALA A 120 3.94 0.92 1.72
N ARG A 121 2.66 0.57 1.59
CA ARG A 121 2.24 -0.51 0.70
C ARG A 121 2.45 -0.16 -0.77
N LEU A 122 2.18 1.07 -1.19
CA LEU A 122 2.46 1.52 -2.56
C LEU A 122 3.95 1.44 -2.90
N LEU A 123 4.82 1.87 -1.99
CA LEU A 123 6.28 1.75 -2.15
C LEU A 123 6.72 0.28 -2.25
N GLN A 124 6.16 -0.59 -1.41
CA GLN A 124 6.44 -2.02 -1.46
C GLN A 124 6.04 -2.64 -2.81
N LEU A 125 4.89 -2.28 -3.36
CA LEU A 125 4.43 -2.79 -4.66
C LEU A 125 5.26 -2.27 -5.84
N ASP A 126 5.75 -1.05 -5.76
CA ASP A 126 6.67 -0.50 -6.76
C ASP A 126 8.01 -1.25 -6.78
N ASP A 127 8.59 -1.49 -5.60
CA ASP A 127 9.80 -2.29 -5.42
C ASP A 127 9.60 -3.74 -5.93
N MET A 128 8.45 -4.35 -5.62
CA MET A 128 8.07 -5.66 -6.18
C MET A 128 7.96 -5.64 -7.70
N THR A 129 7.50 -4.55 -8.30
CA THR A 129 7.41 -4.41 -9.76
C THR A 129 8.80 -4.37 -10.39
N VAL A 130 9.71 -3.56 -9.82
CA VAL A 130 11.10 -3.46 -10.29
C VAL A 130 11.80 -4.82 -10.20
N HIS A 131 11.70 -5.48 -9.04
CA HIS A 131 12.28 -6.81 -8.82
C HIS A 131 11.71 -7.85 -9.78
N SER A 132 10.38 -7.86 -9.98
CA SER A 132 9.72 -8.82 -10.89
C SER A 132 10.17 -8.64 -12.35
N ASN A 133 10.34 -7.39 -12.80
CA ASN A 133 10.85 -7.11 -14.14
C ASN A 133 12.32 -7.54 -14.31
N GLN A 134 13.16 -7.25 -13.31
CA GLN A 134 14.58 -7.64 -13.35
C GLN A 134 14.72 -9.17 -13.36
N TRP A 135 13.93 -9.86 -12.54
CA TRP A 135 13.92 -11.30 -12.51
C TRP A 135 13.51 -11.90 -13.87
N GLU A 136 12.44 -11.38 -14.50
CA GLU A 136 11.99 -11.88 -15.80
C GLU A 136 13.03 -11.64 -16.91
N GLU A 137 13.72 -10.51 -16.90
CA GLU A 137 14.79 -10.22 -17.86
C GLU A 137 15.95 -11.22 -17.71
N GLN A 138 16.43 -11.43 -16.47
CA GLN A 138 17.49 -12.41 -16.21
C GLN A 138 17.06 -13.84 -16.50
N ARG A 139 15.80 -14.18 -16.21
CA ARG A 139 15.22 -15.48 -16.55
C ARG A 139 15.23 -15.70 -18.06
N LYS A 140 14.88 -14.69 -18.87
CA LYS A 140 14.97 -14.77 -20.34
C LYS A 140 16.40 -14.92 -20.83
N GLU A 141 17.35 -14.17 -20.26
CA GLU A 141 18.77 -14.31 -20.60
C GLU A 141 19.29 -15.73 -20.34
N VAL A 142 19.01 -16.29 -19.16
CA VAL A 142 19.41 -17.66 -18.81
C VAL A 142 18.70 -18.68 -19.70
N THR A 143 17.41 -18.50 -19.99
CA THR A 143 16.67 -19.40 -20.89
C THR A 143 17.27 -19.42 -22.29
N ALA A 144 17.64 -18.24 -22.82
CA ALA A 144 18.29 -18.13 -24.13
C ALA A 144 19.69 -18.76 -24.14
N LEU A 145 20.47 -18.57 -23.05
CA LEU A 145 21.77 -19.19 -22.88
C LEU A 145 21.68 -20.72 -22.86
N VAL A 146 20.71 -21.28 -22.12
CA VAL A 146 20.46 -22.73 -22.08
C VAL A 146 20.09 -23.23 -23.47
N GLY A 147 19.13 -22.59 -24.15
CA GLY A 147 18.73 -22.98 -25.50
C GLY A 147 19.88 -22.90 -26.52
N HIS A 148 20.75 -21.90 -26.42
CA HIS A 148 21.94 -21.79 -27.26
C HIS A 148 22.95 -22.90 -26.97
N THR A 149 23.20 -23.20 -25.69
CA THR A 149 24.12 -24.25 -25.25
C THR A 149 23.63 -25.63 -25.70
N ASP A 150 22.33 -25.90 -25.55
CA ASP A 150 21.71 -27.15 -26.01
C ASP A 150 21.82 -27.28 -27.54
N GLY A 151 21.54 -26.22 -28.29
CA GLY A 151 21.69 -26.20 -29.74
C GLY A 151 23.14 -26.45 -30.19
N HIS A 152 24.11 -25.79 -29.54
CA HIS A 152 25.53 -25.98 -29.84
C HIS A 152 25.97 -27.42 -29.53
N PHE A 153 25.52 -27.97 -28.40
CA PHE A 153 25.77 -29.36 -28.02
C PHE A 153 25.20 -30.37 -29.04
N GLN A 154 23.96 -30.16 -29.52
CA GLN A 154 23.38 -31.01 -30.56
C GLN A 154 24.17 -30.95 -31.88
N ASN A 155 24.67 -29.77 -32.26
CA ASN A 155 25.52 -29.61 -33.44
C ASN A 155 26.85 -30.36 -33.31
N LEU A 156 27.47 -30.33 -32.13
CA LEU A 156 28.70 -31.11 -31.85
C LEU A 156 28.47 -32.61 -32.03
N LEU A 157 27.36 -33.13 -31.52
CA LEU A 157 27.02 -34.56 -31.64
C LEU A 157 26.85 -34.99 -33.11
N GLN A 158 26.23 -34.13 -33.93
CA GLN A 158 26.04 -34.41 -35.37
C GLN A 158 27.35 -34.38 -36.17
N ARG A 159 28.35 -33.63 -35.73
CA ARG A 159 29.68 -33.51 -36.39
C ARG A 159 30.70 -34.54 -35.90
N SER A 160 30.27 -35.59 -35.22
CA SER A 160 31.14 -36.69 -34.73
C SER A 160 31.88 -37.48 -35.82
N ARG A 161 31.62 -37.19 -37.11
CA ARG A 161 32.36 -37.74 -38.27
C ARG A 161 33.49 -36.84 -38.78
N ASP A 162 33.60 -35.61 -38.29
CA ASP A 162 34.67 -34.68 -38.67
C ASP A 162 36.05 -35.15 -38.13
N PRO A 163 37.17 -34.67 -38.70
CA PRO A 163 38.51 -34.99 -38.21
C PRO A 163 38.70 -34.67 -36.72
N LEU A 164 39.44 -35.51 -36.00
CA LEU A 164 39.63 -35.40 -34.54
C LEU A 164 40.13 -34.02 -34.09
N THR A 165 41.00 -33.40 -34.88
CA THR A 165 41.54 -32.05 -34.61
C THR A 165 40.44 -30.99 -34.57
N LYS A 166 39.48 -31.08 -35.50
CA LYS A 166 38.34 -30.15 -35.58
C LYS A 166 37.33 -30.42 -34.45
N GLN A 167 37.10 -31.69 -34.10
CA GLN A 167 36.26 -32.04 -32.95
C GLN A 167 36.84 -31.48 -31.64
N PHE A 168 38.16 -31.50 -31.49
CA PHE A 168 38.84 -30.94 -30.32
C PHE A 168 38.71 -29.41 -30.25
N GLU A 169 38.87 -28.72 -31.39
CA GLU A 169 38.66 -27.26 -31.48
C GLU A 169 37.21 -26.87 -31.14
N ASP A 170 36.22 -27.51 -31.77
CA ASP A 170 34.80 -27.25 -31.52
C ASP A 170 34.43 -27.53 -30.03
N SER A 171 34.98 -28.60 -29.44
CA SER A 171 34.76 -28.92 -28.01
C SER A 171 35.37 -27.88 -27.06
N LYS A 172 36.54 -27.33 -27.43
CA LYS A 172 37.19 -26.28 -26.64
C LYS A 172 36.38 -24.98 -26.66
N GLU A 173 35.83 -24.61 -27.81
CA GLU A 173 34.95 -23.44 -27.96
C GLU A 173 33.66 -23.60 -27.13
N PHE A 174 33.07 -24.80 -27.12
CA PHE A 174 31.92 -25.12 -26.28
C PHE A 174 32.21 -24.93 -24.79
N LEU A 175 33.33 -25.46 -24.28
CA LEU A 175 33.71 -25.32 -22.87
C LEU A 175 33.92 -23.85 -22.46
N GLN A 176 34.48 -23.02 -23.35
CA GLN A 176 34.63 -21.58 -23.09
C GLN A 176 33.27 -20.87 -23.02
N THR A 177 32.34 -21.24 -23.90
CA THR A 177 30.98 -20.70 -23.92
C THR A 177 30.21 -21.08 -22.65
N LEU A 178 30.34 -22.34 -22.21
CA LEU A 178 29.75 -22.83 -20.97
C LEU A 178 30.29 -22.08 -19.75
N GLY A 179 31.62 -21.88 -19.67
CA GLY A 179 32.26 -21.14 -18.59
C GLY A 179 31.78 -19.68 -18.49
N ARG A 180 31.57 -19.00 -19.63
CA ARG A 180 30.97 -17.64 -19.66
C ARG A 180 29.53 -17.64 -19.19
N GLY A 181 28.77 -18.69 -19.50
CA GLY A 181 27.39 -18.85 -19.07
C GLY A 181 27.22 -19.00 -17.56
N GLN A 182 28.20 -19.61 -16.88
CA GLN A 182 28.15 -19.88 -15.44
C GLN A 182 27.97 -18.61 -14.59
N ALA A 183 28.62 -17.51 -14.96
CA ALA A 183 28.48 -16.23 -14.26
C ALA A 183 27.05 -15.67 -14.34
N LYS A 184 26.39 -15.80 -15.50
CA LYS A 184 25.00 -15.36 -15.70
C LYS A 184 24.00 -16.19 -14.90
N VAL A 185 24.22 -17.51 -14.84
CA VAL A 185 23.40 -18.41 -14.01
C VAL A 185 23.57 -18.12 -12.52
N ALA A 186 24.80 -17.80 -12.09
CA ALA A 186 25.06 -17.40 -10.70
C ALA A 186 24.31 -16.11 -10.33
N ALA A 187 24.40 -15.06 -11.17
CA ALA A 187 23.68 -13.81 -10.95
C ALA A 187 22.14 -14.00 -10.91
N PHE A 188 21.60 -14.87 -11.76
CA PHE A 188 20.17 -15.22 -11.72
C PHE A 188 19.79 -15.93 -10.41
N ASN A 189 20.62 -16.86 -9.92
CA ASN A 189 20.38 -17.55 -8.66
C ASN A 189 20.41 -16.61 -7.45
N GLU A 190 21.25 -15.57 -7.47
CA GLU A 190 21.28 -14.55 -6.42
C GLU A 190 19.96 -13.77 -6.33
N LEU A 191 19.29 -13.51 -7.46
CA LEU A 191 17.99 -12.83 -7.49
C LEU A 191 16.84 -13.68 -6.92
N LEU A 192 17.00 -15.01 -6.85
CA LEU A 192 16.01 -15.90 -6.24
C LEU A 192 15.98 -15.80 -4.71
N GLN A 193 17.12 -15.52 -4.06
CA GLN A 193 17.21 -15.44 -2.59
C GLN A 193 16.35 -14.33 -1.96
N PRO A 194 16.33 -13.08 -2.47
CA PRO A 194 15.44 -12.04 -1.93
C PRO A 194 13.95 -12.22 -2.31
N ALA A 195 13.64 -12.99 -3.36
CA ALA A 195 12.26 -13.24 -3.79
C ALA A 195 11.49 -14.16 -2.83
N PHE A 196 12.14 -15.19 -2.26
CA PHE A 196 11.49 -16.11 -1.32
C PHE A 196 11.24 -15.49 0.07
N THR A 197 12.09 -14.57 0.51
CA THR A 197 11.99 -13.97 1.86
C THR A 197 10.85 -12.95 1.99
N ARG A 198 10.24 -12.53 0.88
CA ARG A 198 9.14 -11.54 0.86
C ARG A 198 7.76 -12.13 0.53
N ILE A 199 7.66 -13.44 0.37
CA ILE A 199 6.38 -14.15 0.11
C ILE A 199 5.60 -14.41 1.41
N LEU A 200 6.25 -14.28 2.57
CA LEU A 200 5.62 -14.51 3.87
C LEU A 200 5.86 -13.29 4.76
N VAL A 201 4.75 -12.73 5.24
CA VAL A 201 4.58 -11.61 6.19
C VAL A 201 4.41 -10.24 5.54
#